data_AF-A0A6H3NST7-F1
#
_entry.id   AF-A0A6H3NST7-F1
#
_cell.length_a   1.000
_cell.length_b   1.000
_cell.length_c   1.000
_cell.angle_alpha   90.00
_cell.angle_beta   90.00
_cell.angle_gamma   90.00
#
_symmetry.space_group_name_H-M   'P 1'
#
loop_
_entity.id
_entity.type
_entity.pdbx_description
1 polymer ?
#
loop_
_entity_poly.entity_id
_entity_poly.type
_entity_poly.pdbx_seq_one_letter_code
_entity_poly.pdbx_strand_id
1 'polypeptide(L)'
;MKIISIKNNNGDVISPGNIKSDEELDSWINQCISTKVWGEPERIVRAKVQLEDESFLFPDEVYDESDVLETIEATEQLEAMVRLKAEYTIEISDYKKVPKSVTRRQSRRALHQAGLLEAIENYMVTAPMEIKIDWSESQEIQRNWSSLPIVANALNLTENQIDDLFILAETL
;
A
#
# COMPACT_ATOMS: atom_id res chain seq x y z
N MET A 1 -8.76 -0.13 10.69
CA MET A 1 -7.38 0.40 10.60
C MET A 1 -6.94 0.31 9.16
N LYS A 2 -6.29 1.35 8.66
CA LYS A 2 -5.84 1.48 7.28
C LYS A 2 -4.33 1.67 7.23
N ILE A 3 -3.69 1.15 6.20
CA ILE A 3 -2.31 1.46 5.83
C ILE A 3 -2.38 2.56 4.77
N ILE A 4 -1.64 3.64 5.00
CA ILE A 4 -1.49 4.75 4.07
C ILE A 4 -0.06 4.77 3.54
N SER A 5 0.06 4.80 2.21
CA SER A 5 1.31 4.97 1.50
C SER A 5 1.23 6.22 0.62
N ILE A 6 2.26 7.06 0.68
CA ILE A 6 2.35 8.27 -0.13
C ILE A 6 3.45 8.10 -1.17
N LYS A 7 3.12 8.39 -2.42
CA LYS A 7 4.07 8.38 -3.54
C LYS A 7 4.18 9.75 -4.16
N ASN A 8 5.35 10.12 -4.66
CA ASN A 8 5.54 11.32 -5.48
C ASN A 8 5.03 11.10 -6.92
N ASN A 9 5.10 12.14 -7.75
CA ASN A 9 4.73 12.06 -9.18
C ASN A 9 5.54 11.06 -10.00
N ASN A 10 6.72 10.63 -9.55
CA ASN A 10 7.52 9.60 -10.21
C ASN A 10 7.11 8.18 -9.80
N GLY A 11 6.18 8.04 -8.84
CA GLY A 11 5.75 6.77 -8.27
C GLY A 11 6.64 6.26 -7.13
N ASP A 12 7.67 7.01 -6.72
CA ASP A 12 8.53 6.65 -5.60
C ASP A 12 7.79 6.85 -4.27
N VAL A 13 7.91 5.90 -3.36
CA VAL A 13 7.30 5.99 -2.02
C VAL A 13 8.08 6.98 -1.17
N ILE A 14 7.42 8.08 -0.77
CA ILE A 14 8.01 9.15 0.05
C ILE A 14 7.58 9.08 1.52
N SER A 15 6.48 8.39 1.83
CA SER A 15 6.05 8.13 3.20
C SER A 15 5.37 6.76 3.28
N PRO A 16 6.11 5.71 3.65
CA PRO A 16 5.56 4.36 3.71
C PRO A 16 4.79 4.10 5.00
N GLY A 17 3.66 3.40 4.89
CA GLY A 17 3.16 2.52 5.93
C GLY A 17 2.61 3.18 7.19
N ASN A 18 2.03 4.38 7.08
CA ASN A 18 1.34 4.97 8.23
C ASN A 18 0.07 4.16 8.52
N ILE A 19 -0.08 3.67 9.75
CA ILE A 19 -1.29 2.96 10.17
C ILE A 19 -2.18 3.92 10.95
N LYS A 20 -3.43 4.06 10.52
CA LYS A 20 -4.43 4.90 11.19
C LYS A 20 -5.71 4.12 11.47
N SER A 21 -6.40 4.47 12.55
CA SER A 21 -7.80 4.07 12.70
C SER A 21 -8.66 4.78 11.65
N ASP A 22 -9.85 4.27 11.38
CA ASP A 22 -10.78 4.92 10.46
C ASP A 22 -11.24 6.30 10.98
N GLU A 23 -11.24 6.49 12.31
CA GLU A 23 -11.58 7.76 12.97
C GLU A 23 -10.47 8.83 12.83
N GLU A 24 -9.20 8.42 12.86
CA GLU A 24 -8.05 9.33 12.79
C GLU A 24 -7.63 9.68 11.35
N LEU A 25 -8.05 8.85 10.39
CA LEU A 25 -7.58 8.88 9.01
C LEU A 25 -7.77 10.25 8.36
N ASP A 26 -9.00 10.74 8.32
CA ASP A 26 -9.35 12.00 7.65
C ASP A 26 -8.68 13.20 8.32
N SER A 27 -8.69 13.23 9.65
CA SER A 27 -8.06 14.32 10.41
C SER A 27 -6.56 14.38 10.15
N TRP A 28 -5.89 13.23 10.15
CA TRP A 28 -4.45 13.15 9.88
C TRP A 28 -4.10 13.53 8.44
N ILE A 29 -4.86 13.03 7.44
CA ILE A 29 -4.65 13.39 6.03
C ILE A 29 -4.80 14.91 5.86
N ASN A 30 -5.89 15.50 6.37
CA ASN A 30 -6.14 16.93 6.25
C ASN A 30 -5.05 17.77 6.95
N GLN A 31 -4.56 17.31 8.10
CA GLN A 31 -3.43 17.95 8.79
C GLN A 31 -2.17 17.92 7.91
N CYS A 32 -1.83 16.77 7.34
CA CYS A 32 -0.67 16.64 6.46
C CYS A 32 -0.79 17.48 5.18
N ILE A 33 -1.99 17.55 4.58
CA ILE A 33 -2.30 18.41 3.42
C ILE A 33 -2.08 19.88 3.79
N SER A 34 -2.71 20.35 4.88
CA SER A 34 -2.61 21.76 5.30
C SER A 34 -1.19 22.20 5.69
N THR A 35 -0.36 21.25 6.14
CA THR A 35 1.04 21.49 6.51
C THR A 35 2.02 21.15 5.39
N LYS A 36 1.53 20.77 4.21
CA LYS A 36 2.32 20.45 3.01
C LYS A 36 3.43 19.41 3.24
N VAL A 37 3.14 18.39 4.06
CA VAL A 37 4.15 17.37 4.47
C VAL A 37 4.72 16.60 3.28
N TRP A 38 3.93 16.42 2.21
CA TRP A 38 4.25 15.58 1.06
C TRP A 38 4.52 16.36 -0.23
N GLY A 39 4.61 17.69 -0.15
CA GLY A 39 4.65 18.59 -1.29
C GLY A 39 3.37 19.40 -1.44
N GLU A 40 3.25 20.08 -2.57
CA GLU A 40 2.09 20.92 -2.83
C GLU A 40 0.84 20.06 -3.08
N PRO A 41 -0.27 20.31 -2.35
CA PRO A 41 -1.53 19.65 -2.62
C PRO A 41 -2.13 20.15 -3.94
N GLU A 42 -3.23 19.52 -4.32
CA GLU A 42 -4.09 20.06 -5.36
C GLU A 42 -4.48 21.50 -5.03
N ARG A 43 -4.30 22.39 -6.00
CA ARG A 43 -4.47 23.83 -5.81
C ARG A 43 -4.86 24.51 -7.10
N ILE A 44 -5.41 25.72 -6.97
CA ILE A 44 -5.77 26.56 -8.11
C ILE A 44 -4.78 27.72 -8.15
N VAL A 45 -4.18 27.93 -9.31
CA VAL A 45 -3.30 29.06 -9.59
C VAL A 45 -3.73 29.77 -10.86
N ARG A 46 -3.28 31.00 -11.06
CA ARG A 46 -3.53 31.74 -12.29
C ARG A 46 -2.80 31.11 -13.46
N ALA A 47 -3.50 31.03 -14.60
CA ALA A 47 -2.95 30.46 -15.82
C ALA A 47 -1.76 31.29 -16.32
N LYS A 48 -0.79 30.62 -16.94
CA LYS A 48 0.33 31.26 -17.61
C LYS A 48 -0.17 32.17 -18.74
N VAL A 49 0.49 33.31 -18.90
CA VAL A 49 0.17 34.29 -19.93
C VAL A 49 1.29 34.28 -20.96
N GLN A 50 0.96 34.10 -22.23
CA GLN A 50 1.93 34.23 -23.31
C GLN A 50 2.21 35.70 -23.57
N LEU A 51 3.49 36.08 -23.58
CA LEU A 51 3.97 37.43 -23.86
C LEU A 51 4.23 37.62 -25.37
N GLU A 52 4.46 38.87 -25.78
CA GLU A 52 4.70 39.24 -27.18
C GLU A 52 5.95 38.57 -27.78
N ASP A 53 6.92 38.21 -26.94
CA ASP A 53 8.16 37.54 -27.32
C ASP A 53 8.07 36.01 -27.32
N GLU A 54 6.84 35.46 -27.32
CA GLU A 54 6.50 34.04 -27.22
C GLU A 54 6.88 33.37 -25.88
N SER A 55 7.46 34.10 -24.93
CA SER A 55 7.72 33.58 -23.59
C SER A 55 6.43 33.48 -22.76
N PHE A 56 6.48 32.70 -21.66
CA PHE A 56 5.36 32.56 -20.74
C PHE A 56 5.67 33.25 -19.40
N LEU A 57 4.77 34.12 -18.97
CA LEU A 57 4.74 34.64 -17.61
C LEU A 57 3.84 33.75 -16.76
N PHE A 58 4.37 33.30 -15.61
CA PHE A 58 3.63 32.54 -14.62
C PHE A 58 3.30 33.46 -13.44
N PRO A 59 2.04 33.92 -13.29
CA PRO A 59 1.70 34.94 -12.30
C PRO A 59 1.90 34.49 -10.85
N ASP A 60 1.70 33.19 -10.58
CA ASP A 60 1.78 32.62 -9.23
C ASP A 60 2.98 31.68 -9.11
N GLU A 61 3.04 30.64 -9.95
CA GLU A 61 4.11 29.65 -9.92
C GLU A 61 4.32 29.00 -11.29
N VAL A 62 5.54 28.50 -11.52
CA VAL A 62 5.86 27.72 -12.72
C VAL A 62 5.29 26.32 -12.57
N TYR A 63 4.59 25.84 -13.60
CA TYR A 63 4.00 24.50 -13.63
C TYR A 63 4.16 23.85 -15.01
N ASP A 64 4.10 22.51 -15.04
CA ASP A 64 4.06 21.73 -16.28
C ASP A 64 2.61 21.56 -16.75
N GLU A 65 2.37 21.57 -18.06
CA GLU A 65 1.02 21.35 -18.62
C GLU A 65 0.46 19.96 -18.27
N SER A 66 1.33 18.97 -18.04
CA SER A 66 0.93 17.63 -17.59
C SER A 66 0.47 17.58 -16.13
N ASP A 67 0.65 18.67 -15.37
CA ASP A 67 0.13 18.82 -14.00
C ASP A 67 -1.24 19.50 -13.97
N VAL A 68 -1.69 20.08 -15.08
CA VAL A 68 -2.99 20.73 -15.19
C VAL A 68 -4.11 19.68 -15.25
N LEU A 69 -4.99 19.69 -14.25
CA LEU A 69 -6.19 18.85 -14.20
C LEU A 69 -7.37 19.51 -14.91
N GLU A 70 -7.50 20.82 -14.77
CA GLU A 70 -8.61 21.61 -15.28
C GLU A 70 -8.16 23.04 -15.57
N THR A 71 -8.60 23.58 -16.70
CA THR A 71 -8.44 25.01 -17.02
C THR A 71 -9.78 25.70 -16.86
N ILE A 72 -9.78 26.77 -16.07
CA ILE A 72 -10.93 27.62 -15.81
C ILE A 72 -10.73 28.89 -16.64
N GLU A 73 -11.56 29.06 -17.66
CA GLU A 73 -11.50 30.20 -18.56
C GLU A 73 -11.72 31.53 -17.82
N ALA A 74 -11.07 32.58 -18.32
CA ALA A 74 -11.27 33.93 -17.81
C ALA A 74 -12.73 34.37 -17.99
N THR A 75 -13.19 35.19 -17.06
CA THR A 75 -14.48 35.90 -17.16
C THR A 75 -14.23 37.40 -17.12
N GLU A 76 -15.27 38.22 -17.26
CA GLU A 76 -15.14 39.68 -17.11
C GLU A 76 -14.59 40.10 -15.73
N GLN A 77 -14.71 39.25 -14.72
CA GLN A 77 -14.39 39.56 -13.32
C GLN A 77 -13.18 38.78 -12.78
N LEU A 78 -12.76 37.71 -13.46
CA LEU A 78 -11.73 36.79 -12.98
C LEU A 78 -10.75 36.45 -14.11
N GLU A 79 -9.46 36.46 -13.78
CA GLU A 79 -8.39 35.96 -14.65
C GLU A 79 -8.54 34.45 -14.88
N ALA A 80 -8.00 33.94 -15.98
CA ALA A 80 -7.98 32.49 -16.24
C ALA A 80 -7.17 31.78 -15.14
N MET A 81 -7.68 30.63 -14.69
CA MET A 81 -7.04 29.82 -13.65
C MET A 81 -6.82 28.40 -14.14
N VAL A 82 -5.87 27.71 -13.52
CA VAL A 82 -5.62 26.29 -13.71
C VAL A 82 -5.64 25.59 -12.37
N ARG A 83 -6.29 24.43 -12.33
CA ARG A 83 -6.26 23.50 -11.20
C ARG A 83 -5.11 22.53 -11.43
N LEU A 84 -4.11 22.57 -10.58
CA LEU A 84 -2.94 21.69 -10.65
C LEU A 84 -3.14 20.48 -9.76
N LYS A 85 -2.69 19.31 -10.22
CA LYS A 85 -2.67 18.09 -9.43
C LYS A 85 -1.70 18.23 -8.24
N ALA A 86 -1.96 17.45 -7.19
CA ALA A 86 -1.00 17.32 -6.09
C ALA A 86 0.31 16.70 -6.57
N GLU A 87 1.42 17.04 -5.92
CA GLU A 87 2.75 16.46 -6.20
C GLU A 87 2.91 15.03 -5.67
N TYR A 88 1.83 14.47 -5.14
CA TYR A 88 1.78 13.16 -4.51
C TYR A 88 0.43 12.46 -4.74
N THR A 89 0.44 11.14 -4.59
CA THR A 89 -0.75 10.30 -4.53
C THR A 89 -0.84 9.59 -3.19
N ILE A 90 -2.05 9.55 -2.62
CA ILE A 90 -2.34 8.84 -1.37
C ILE A 90 -2.98 7.49 -1.70
N GLU A 91 -2.31 6.41 -1.34
CA GLU A 91 -2.84 5.04 -1.44
C GLU A 91 -3.28 4.56 -0.06
N ILE A 92 -4.55 4.21 0.08
CA ILE A 92 -5.15 3.73 1.33
C ILE A 92 -5.61 2.29 1.13
N SER A 93 -5.18 1.40 2.02
CA SER A 93 -5.55 -0.02 2.01
C SER A 93 -5.91 -0.52 3.41
N ASP A 94 -6.59 -1.65 3.51
CA ASP A 94 -6.94 -2.24 4.80
C ASP A 94 -5.71 -2.79 5.52
N TYR A 95 -5.55 -2.42 6.79
CA TYR A 95 -4.54 -3.04 7.64
C TYR A 95 -5.00 -4.44 8.05
N LYS A 96 -4.31 -5.46 7.55
CA LYS A 96 -4.45 -6.83 8.00
C LYS A 96 -3.43 -7.11 9.09
N LYS A 97 -3.87 -7.28 10.34
CA LYS A 97 -2.99 -7.71 11.42
C LYS A 97 -2.66 -9.19 11.24
N VAL A 98 -1.47 -9.49 10.75
CA VAL A 98 -0.99 -10.86 10.58
C VAL A 98 -0.43 -11.38 11.91
N PRO A 99 -0.92 -12.52 12.43
CA PRO A 99 -0.34 -13.18 13.60
C PRO A 99 1.13 -13.53 13.40
N LYS A 100 1.96 -13.32 14.42
CA LYS A 100 3.39 -13.70 14.37
C LYS A 100 3.61 -15.20 14.43
N SER A 101 2.73 -15.91 15.12
CA SER A 101 2.67 -17.37 15.16
C SER A 101 1.24 -17.85 15.34
N VAL A 102 1.00 -19.09 14.95
CA VAL A 102 -0.25 -19.82 15.23
C VAL A 102 0.10 -21.22 15.69
N THR A 103 -0.76 -21.84 16.50
CA THR A 103 -0.51 -23.21 16.94
C THR A 103 -0.52 -24.18 15.75
N ARG A 104 0.15 -25.32 15.90
CA ARG A 104 0.14 -26.37 14.87
C ARG A 104 -1.27 -26.87 14.57
N ARG A 105 -2.14 -26.94 15.59
CA ARG A 105 -3.55 -27.30 15.40
C ARG A 105 -4.27 -26.27 14.52
N GLN A 106 -4.11 -24.99 14.82
CA GLN A 106 -4.72 -23.88 14.07
C GLN A 106 -4.28 -23.85 12.61
N SER A 107 -2.96 -23.89 12.37
CA SER A 107 -2.41 -23.93 11.01
C SER A 107 -2.93 -25.11 10.20
N ARG A 108 -2.93 -26.34 10.76
CA ARG A 108 -3.49 -27.51 10.07
C ARG A 108 -4.97 -27.36 9.75
N ARG A 109 -5.78 -26.77 10.65
CA ARG A 109 -7.20 -26.51 10.39
C ARG A 109 -7.40 -25.46 9.29
N ALA A 110 -6.63 -24.38 9.30
CA ALA A 110 -6.69 -23.35 8.27
C ALA A 110 -6.30 -23.91 6.89
N LEU A 111 -5.21 -24.68 6.82
CA LEU A 111 -4.79 -25.38 5.61
C LEU A 111 -5.85 -26.36 5.11
N HIS A 112 -6.52 -27.08 6.02
CA HIS A 112 -7.63 -27.96 5.65
C HIS A 112 -8.82 -27.18 5.08
N GLN A 113 -9.22 -26.08 5.73
CA GLN A 113 -10.30 -25.21 5.23
C GLN A 113 -9.97 -24.57 3.89
N ALA A 114 -8.69 -24.26 3.64
CA ALA A 114 -8.20 -23.73 2.37
C ALA A 114 -7.98 -24.82 1.29
N GLY A 115 -8.19 -26.10 1.60
CA GLY A 115 -7.93 -27.21 0.67
C GLY A 115 -6.45 -27.47 0.39
N LEU A 116 -5.54 -26.92 1.19
CA LEU A 116 -4.08 -26.99 1.02
C LEU A 116 -3.41 -28.03 1.91
N LEU A 117 -4.12 -28.62 2.87
CA LEU A 117 -3.53 -29.57 3.81
C LEU A 117 -2.95 -30.80 3.11
N GLU A 118 -3.63 -31.35 2.11
CA GLU A 118 -3.09 -32.50 1.37
C GLU A 118 -1.84 -32.12 0.57
N ALA A 119 -1.85 -30.94 -0.06
CA ALA A 119 -0.72 -30.44 -0.85
C ALA A 119 0.55 -30.26 0.01
N ILE A 120 0.43 -29.69 1.22
CA ILE A 120 1.58 -29.52 2.10
C ILE A 120 2.11 -30.87 2.60
N GLU A 121 1.23 -31.82 2.95
CA GLU A 121 1.66 -33.14 3.42
C GLU A 121 2.39 -33.92 2.33
N ASN A 122 1.92 -33.82 1.08
CA ASN A 122 2.60 -34.40 -0.07
C ASN A 122 3.98 -33.78 -0.30
N TYR A 123 4.09 -32.45 -0.17
CA TYR A 123 5.39 -31.78 -0.25
C TYR A 123 6.36 -32.23 0.86
N MET A 124 5.86 -32.43 2.09
CA MET A 124 6.69 -32.84 3.23
C MET A 124 7.30 -34.24 3.05
N VAL A 125 6.75 -35.10 2.17
CA VAL A 125 7.38 -36.37 1.80
C VAL A 125 8.73 -36.17 1.12
N THR A 126 8.88 -35.11 0.33
CA THR A 126 10.10 -34.81 -0.45
C THR A 126 10.92 -33.64 0.09
N ALA A 127 10.42 -32.92 1.10
CA ALA A 127 11.10 -31.76 1.68
C ALA A 127 12.47 -32.13 2.30
N PRO A 128 13.41 -31.18 2.42
CA PRO A 128 14.63 -31.34 3.23
C PRO A 128 14.32 -31.78 4.66
N MET A 129 15.19 -32.59 5.26
CA MET A 129 14.95 -33.19 6.59
C MET A 129 14.70 -32.15 7.69
N GLU A 130 15.39 -31.02 7.66
CA GLU A 130 15.21 -29.92 8.62
C GLU A 130 13.79 -29.34 8.57
N ILE A 131 13.24 -29.11 7.37
CA ILE A 131 11.86 -28.63 7.19
C ILE A 131 10.85 -29.65 7.71
N LYS A 132 11.12 -30.96 7.50
CA LYS A 132 10.25 -32.02 8.02
C LYS A 132 10.22 -32.04 9.55
N ILE A 133 11.39 -31.93 10.18
CA ILE A 133 11.52 -31.89 11.65
C ILE A 133 10.77 -30.68 12.19
N ASP A 134 11.00 -29.50 11.62
CA ASP A 134 10.30 -28.27 12.03
C ASP A 134 8.78 -28.42 11.89
N TRP A 135 8.30 -28.97 10.76
CA TRP A 135 6.88 -29.22 10.53
C TRP A 135 6.29 -30.28 11.48
N SER A 136 7.07 -31.29 11.87
CA SER A 136 6.62 -32.42 12.69
C SER A 136 6.69 -32.15 14.19
N GLU A 137 7.67 -31.39 14.66
CA GLU A 137 7.95 -31.23 16.09
C GLU A 137 7.50 -29.88 16.64
N SER A 138 7.34 -28.85 15.80
CA SER A 138 6.96 -27.52 16.27
C SER A 138 5.54 -27.50 16.85
N GLN A 139 5.38 -26.87 18.03
CA GLN A 139 4.06 -26.61 18.62
C GLN A 139 3.36 -25.43 17.97
N GLU A 140 4.13 -24.50 17.40
CA GLU A 140 3.66 -23.30 16.71
C GLU A 140 4.37 -23.15 15.37
N ILE A 141 3.65 -22.61 14.39
CA ILE A 141 4.20 -22.19 13.11
C ILE A 141 4.38 -20.67 13.18
N GLN A 142 5.62 -20.21 12.98
CA GLN A 142 5.97 -18.79 13.02
C GLN A 142 5.94 -18.18 11.62
N ARG A 143 5.40 -16.97 11.48
CA ARG A 143 5.29 -16.26 10.19
C ARG A 143 6.66 -15.88 9.61
N ASN A 144 7.67 -15.75 10.46
CA ASN A 144 9.06 -15.49 10.12
C ASN A 144 9.93 -16.77 10.12
N TRP A 145 9.33 -17.95 10.13
CA TRP A 145 10.08 -19.20 9.99
C TRP A 145 10.87 -19.18 8.66
N SER A 146 12.18 -19.40 8.74
CA SER A 146 13.11 -19.25 7.61
C SER A 146 12.77 -20.13 6.41
N SER A 147 12.17 -21.29 6.65
CA SER A 147 11.77 -22.23 5.60
C SER A 147 10.36 -21.98 5.04
N LEU A 148 9.58 -21.07 5.63
CA LEU A 148 8.23 -20.77 5.18
C LEU A 148 8.17 -20.32 3.71
N PRO A 149 9.09 -19.47 3.18
CA PRO A 149 9.11 -19.12 1.77
C PRO A 149 9.36 -20.32 0.85
N ILE A 150 10.17 -21.28 1.28
CA ILE A 150 10.48 -22.51 0.51
C ILE A 150 9.20 -23.35 0.40
N VAL A 151 8.51 -23.56 1.52
CA VAL A 151 7.24 -24.29 1.55
C VAL A 151 6.18 -23.57 0.70
N ALA A 152 6.04 -22.25 0.86
CA ALA A 152 5.07 -21.45 0.11
C ALA A 152 5.32 -21.51 -1.40
N ASN A 153 6.57 -21.38 -1.84
CA ASN A 153 6.94 -21.49 -3.26
C ASN A 153 6.61 -22.87 -3.83
N ALA A 154 6.85 -23.94 -3.08
CA ALA A 154 6.49 -25.30 -3.51
C ALA A 154 4.98 -25.49 -3.71
N LEU A 155 4.16 -24.71 -3.00
CA LEU A 155 2.70 -24.70 -3.11
C LEU A 155 2.17 -23.58 -4.02
N ASN A 156 3.04 -22.80 -4.67
CA ASN A 156 2.69 -21.60 -5.45
C ASN A 156 1.84 -20.58 -4.66
N LEU A 157 2.14 -20.40 -3.37
CA LEU A 157 1.47 -19.43 -2.52
C LEU A 157 2.20 -18.09 -2.56
N THR A 158 1.43 -17.02 -2.73
CA THR A 158 1.88 -15.62 -2.59
C THR A 158 1.97 -15.22 -1.11
N GLU A 159 2.73 -14.17 -0.79
CA GLU A 159 2.83 -13.65 0.59
C GLU A 159 1.46 -13.29 1.18
N ASN A 160 0.57 -12.69 0.38
CA ASN A 160 -0.79 -12.36 0.80
C ASN A 160 -1.61 -13.61 1.16
N GLN A 161 -1.46 -14.72 0.41
CA GLN A 161 -2.15 -15.97 0.72
C GLN A 161 -1.60 -16.62 2.00
N ILE A 162 -0.30 -16.49 2.26
CA ILE A 162 0.28 -16.93 3.54
C ILE A 162 -0.30 -16.09 4.68
N ASP A 163 -0.35 -14.77 4.54
CA ASP A 163 -0.90 -13.88 5.55
C ASP A 163 -2.38 -14.20 5.84
N ASP A 164 -3.17 -14.43 4.79
CA ASP A 164 -4.56 -14.84 4.91
C ASP A 164 -4.72 -16.19 5.64
N LEU A 165 -3.80 -17.14 5.45
CA LEU A 165 -3.79 -18.41 6.19
C LEU A 165 -3.48 -18.21 7.69
N PHE A 166 -2.54 -17.33 8.04
CA PHE A 166 -2.24 -17.02 9.44
C PHE A 166 -3.42 -16.32 10.11
N ILE A 167 -4.03 -15.35 9.43
CA ILE A 167 -5.22 -14.64 9.91
C ILE A 167 -6.37 -15.62 10.14
N LEU A 168 -6.63 -16.51 9.17
CA LEU A 168 -7.65 -17.55 9.33
C LEU A 168 -7.34 -18.47 10.52
N ALA A 169 -6.09 -18.92 10.64
CA ALA A 169 -5.66 -19.83 11.70
C ALA A 169 -5.85 -19.23 13.11
N GLU A 170 -5.64 -17.93 13.32
CA GLU A 170 -5.87 -17.27 14.62
C GLU A 170 -7.34 -17.36 15.07
N THR A 171 -8.29 -17.52 14.13
CA THR A 171 -9.72 -17.65 14.44
C THR A 171 -10.17 -19.08 14.80
N LEU A 172 -9.28 -20.07 14.69
CA LEU A 172 -9.57 -21.51 14.85
C LEU A 172 -8.99 -22.11 16.14
#